data_AF-A0A930RTB5-F1
#
_entry.id   AF-A0A930RTB5-F1
#
_cell.length_a   1.000
_cell.length_b   1.000
_cell.length_c   1.000
_cell.angle_alpha   90.00
_cell.angle_beta   90.00
_cell.angle_gamma   90.00
#
_symmetry.space_group_name_H-M   'P 1'
#
loop_
_entity.id
_entity.type
_entity.pdbx_description
1 polymer ?
#
loop_
_entity_poly.entity_id
_entity_poly.type
_entity_poly.pdbx_seq_one_letter_code
_entity_poly.pdbx_strand_id
1 'polypeptide(L)'
;MMLMETRRFEKQPGLVKMHKVATVLMWISWALFFVAMLGAGNYFLVGEQLLLVMLSIIAVAAVGFLLSFSLFSWISFQLKTVKDTGWQLFLTGGFLIMFWLLSMRLFY
;
A
#
# COMPACT_ATOMS: atom_id res chain seq x y z
N MET A 1 -11.28 22.35 23.41
CA MET A 1 -10.98 20.95 23.05
C MET A 1 -9.77 20.80 22.10
N MET A 2 -9.51 21.74 21.18
CA MET A 2 -8.37 21.69 20.23
C MET A 2 -6.95 21.69 20.84
N LEU A 3 -6.78 22.15 22.08
CA LEU A 3 -5.47 22.27 22.75
C LEU A 3 -4.91 20.94 23.30
N MET A 4 -5.76 19.91 23.44
CA MET A 4 -5.31 18.58 23.91
C MET A 4 -4.84 17.66 22.77
N GLU A 5 -5.32 17.86 21.55
CA GLU A 5 -4.83 17.10 20.38
C GLU A 5 -3.45 17.57 19.95
N THR A 6 -3.23 18.88 19.87
CA THR A 6 -1.92 19.50 19.56
C THR A 6 -0.83 19.06 20.55
N ARG A 7 -1.14 19.00 21.85
CA ARG A 7 -0.19 18.50 22.87
C ARG A 7 0.07 16.99 22.81
N ARG A 8 -0.79 16.18 22.21
CA ARG A 8 -0.53 14.74 22.00
C ARG A 8 0.44 14.49 20.86
N PHE A 9 0.35 15.27 19.77
CA PHE A 9 1.29 15.20 18.65
C PHE A 9 2.71 15.59 19.06
N GLU A 10 2.84 16.61 19.92
CA GLU A 10 4.12 17.09 20.44
C GLU A 10 4.80 16.05 21.37
N LYS A 11 4.00 15.17 22.00
CA LYS A 11 4.50 14.12 22.91
C LYS A 11 4.94 12.83 22.20
N GLN A 12 4.73 12.70 20.88
CA GLN A 12 5.13 11.51 20.12
C GLN A 12 5.96 11.83 18.86
N PRO A 13 7.12 12.52 19.00
CA PRO A 13 8.00 12.82 17.87
C PRO A 13 8.47 11.55 17.14
N GLY A 14 8.58 10.43 17.86
CA GLY A 14 8.90 9.11 17.27
C GLY A 14 7.83 8.61 16.31
N LEU A 15 6.55 8.75 16.65
CA LEU A 15 5.44 8.24 15.84
C LEU A 15 5.23 9.08 14.58
N VAL A 16 5.43 10.40 14.67
CA VAL A 16 5.41 11.31 13.50
C VAL A 16 6.52 10.94 12.50
N LYS A 17 7.73 10.63 13.00
CA LYS A 17 8.84 10.16 12.17
C LYS A 17 8.51 8.82 11.50
N MET A 18 7.90 7.88 12.24
CA MET A 18 7.45 6.59 11.71
C MET A 18 6.33 6.76 10.66
N HIS A 19 5.42 7.71 10.82
CA HIS A 19 4.37 8.00 9.83
C HIS A 19 4.96 8.49 8.51
N LYS A 20 5.95 9.38 8.56
CA LYS A 20 6.65 9.87 7.36
C LYS A 20 7.36 8.73 6.63
N VAL A 21 8.05 7.85 7.37
CA VAL A 21 8.70 6.67 6.81
C VAL A 21 7.68 5.70 6.20
N ALA A 22 6.58 5.42 6.89
CA ALA A 22 5.51 4.55 6.39
C ALA A 22 4.84 5.13 5.13
N THR A 23 4.69 6.45 5.05
CA THR A 23 4.18 7.13 3.86
C THR A 23 5.12 6.91 2.68
N VAL A 24 6.43 7.16 2.87
CA VAL A 24 7.44 6.96 1.82
C VAL A 24 7.51 5.49 1.41
N LEU A 25 7.49 4.57 2.37
CA LEU A 25 7.49 3.13 2.11
C LEU A 25 6.25 2.72 1.30
N MET A 26 5.07 3.26 1.62
CA MET A 26 3.84 3.00 0.87
C MET A 26 3.92 3.49 -0.58
N TRP A 27 4.49 4.67 -0.82
CA TRP A 27 4.71 5.17 -2.19
C TRP A 27 5.71 4.30 -2.97
N ILE A 28 6.79 3.85 -2.34
CA ILE A 28 7.76 2.93 -2.94
C ILE A 28 7.09 1.60 -3.28
N SER A 29 6.33 1.03 -2.34
CA SER A 29 5.58 -0.21 -2.55
C SER A 29 4.53 -0.07 -3.66
N TRP A 30 3.86 1.09 -3.75
CA TRP A 30 2.91 1.36 -4.82
C TRP A 30 3.59 1.43 -6.19
N ALA A 31 4.73 2.12 -6.30
CA ALA A 31 5.51 2.17 -7.53
C ALA A 31 6.04 0.77 -7.93
N LEU A 32 6.56 0.00 -6.97
CA LEU A 32 7.07 -1.35 -7.22
C LEU A 32 5.95 -2.29 -7.70
N PHE A 33 4.78 -2.22 -7.05
CA PHE A 33 3.60 -2.99 -7.45
C PHE A 33 3.14 -2.63 -8.87
N PHE A 34 3.14 -1.34 -9.21
CA PHE A 34 2.78 -0.87 -10.54
C PHE A 34 3.75 -1.38 -11.62
N VAL A 35 5.06 -1.34 -11.35
CA VAL A 35 6.09 -1.88 -12.26
C VAL A 35 5.93 -3.39 -12.46
N ALA A 36 5.66 -4.14 -11.38
CA ALA A 36 5.39 -5.57 -11.47
C ALA A 36 4.15 -5.87 -12.32
N MET A 37 3.10 -5.06 -12.18
CA MET A 37 1.87 -5.19 -12.96
C MET A 37 2.05 -4.84 -14.44
N LEU A 38 2.84 -3.79 -14.76
CA LEU A 38 3.20 -3.46 -16.14
C LEU A 38 4.04 -4.54 -16.81
N GLY A 39 4.98 -5.14 -16.07
CA GLY A 39 5.70 -6.32 -16.54
C GLY A 39 4.73 -7.45 -16.91
N ALA A 40 3.69 -7.68 -16.09
CA ALA A 40 2.73 -8.77 -16.30
C ALA A 40 1.98 -8.64 -17.62
N GLY A 41 1.63 -7.40 -18.00
CA GLY A 41 0.97 -7.13 -19.27
C GLY A 41 1.86 -7.40 -20.49
N ASN A 42 3.16 -7.16 -20.40
CA ASN A 42 4.10 -7.35 -21.51
C ASN A 42 4.55 -8.81 -21.69
N TYR A 43 4.63 -9.60 -20.61
CA TYR A 43 5.17 -10.97 -20.67
C TYR A 43 4.12 -12.06 -20.87
N PHE A 44 2.82 -11.72 -20.96
CA PHE A 44 1.75 -12.67 -21.31
C PHE A 44 1.97 -13.38 -22.66
N LEU A 45 2.94 -12.91 -23.47
CA LEU A 45 3.34 -13.46 -24.76
C LEU A 45 4.54 -14.44 -24.71
N VAL A 46 5.18 -14.66 -23.55
CA VAL A 46 6.51 -15.31 -23.48
C VAL A 46 6.53 -16.53 -22.55
N GLY A 47 5.82 -17.61 -22.91
CA GLY A 47 6.06 -18.96 -22.38
C GLY A 47 5.72 -19.26 -20.90
N GLU A 48 5.50 -20.54 -20.59
CA GLU A 48 4.93 -21.03 -19.32
C GLU A 48 5.82 -20.80 -18.08
N GLN A 49 7.15 -20.91 -18.23
CA GLN A 49 8.10 -20.80 -17.12
C GLN A 49 8.32 -19.34 -16.65
N LEU A 50 8.25 -18.38 -17.57
CA LEU A 50 8.28 -16.95 -17.24
C LEU A 50 6.98 -16.50 -16.57
N LEU A 51 5.86 -17.14 -16.90
CA LEU A 51 4.55 -16.87 -16.31
C LEU A 51 4.51 -17.21 -14.80
N LEU A 52 5.08 -18.34 -14.38
CA LEU A 52 5.16 -18.71 -12.96
C LEU A 52 6.06 -17.76 -12.15
N VAL A 53 7.22 -17.37 -12.71
CA VAL A 53 8.13 -16.41 -12.07
C VAL A 53 7.44 -15.05 -11.92
N MET A 54 6.74 -14.61 -12.96
CA MET A 54 5.95 -13.37 -12.96
C MET A 54 4.88 -13.37 -11.86
N LEU A 55 4.06 -14.42 -11.78
CA LEU A 55 3.03 -14.56 -10.76
C LEU A 55 3.63 -14.54 -9.35
N SER A 56 4.81 -15.14 -9.16
CA SER A 56 5.53 -15.11 -7.89
C SER A 56 5.97 -13.68 -7.51
N ILE A 57 6.44 -12.89 -8.48
CA ILE A 57 6.85 -11.49 -8.26
C ILE A 57 5.63 -10.63 -7.91
N ILE A 58 4.51 -10.81 -8.63
CA ILE A 58 3.25 -10.11 -8.35
C ILE A 58 2.73 -10.47 -6.96
N ALA A 59 2.78 -11.75 -6.57
CA ALA A 59 2.36 -12.20 -5.24
C ALA A 59 3.22 -11.56 -4.14
N VAL A 60 4.55 -11.56 -4.29
CA VAL A 60 5.46 -10.93 -3.32
C VAL A 60 5.24 -9.41 -3.26
N ALA A 61 5.05 -8.76 -4.40
CA ALA A 61 4.76 -7.33 -4.47
C ALA A 61 3.41 -7.00 -3.80
N ALA A 62 2.38 -7.82 -4.01
CA ALA A 62 1.08 -7.67 -3.37
C ALA A 62 1.19 -7.77 -1.84
N VAL A 63 1.93 -8.77 -1.34
CA VAL A 63 2.18 -8.95 0.10
C VAL A 63 2.94 -7.76 0.69
N GLY A 64 4.01 -7.29 0.03
CA GLY A 64 4.78 -6.13 0.47
C GLY A 64 3.95 -4.84 0.48
N PHE A 65 3.07 -4.67 -0.51
CA PHE A 65 2.14 -3.55 -0.59
C PHE A 65 1.10 -3.60 0.53
N LEU A 66 0.51 -4.76 0.81
CA LEU A 66 -0.44 -4.96 1.93
C LEU A 66 0.19 -4.68 3.29
N LEU A 67 1.43 -5.14 3.52
CA LEU A 67 2.17 -4.86 4.76
C LEU A 67 2.43 -3.37 4.95
N SER A 68 2.88 -2.68 3.89
CA SER A 68 3.13 -1.23 3.91
C SER A 68 1.84 -0.44 4.14
N PHE A 69 0.74 -0.84 3.49
CA PHE A 69 -0.57 -0.23 3.68
C PHE A 69 -1.10 -0.43 5.11
N SER A 70 -0.95 -1.63 5.68
CA SER A 70 -1.37 -1.93 7.06
C SER A 70 -0.59 -1.09 8.07
N LEU A 71 0.74 -1.01 7.93
CA LEU A 71 1.60 -0.15 8.77
C LEU A 71 1.21 1.33 8.67
N PHE A 72 1.00 1.83 7.45
CA PHE A 72 0.60 3.21 7.23
C PHE A 72 -0.78 3.51 7.82
N SER A 73 -1.75 2.62 7.62
CA SER A 73 -3.10 2.71 8.18
C SER A 73 -3.06 2.72 9.70
N TRP A 74 -2.37 1.76 10.31
CA TRP A 74 -2.19 1.67 11.76
C TRP A 74 -1.60 2.95 12.35
N ILE A 75 -0.52 3.45 11.77
CA ILE A 75 0.15 4.67 12.25
C ILE A 75 -0.76 5.90 12.07
N SER A 76 -1.50 5.99 10.95
CA SER A 76 -2.43 7.10 10.69
C SER A 76 -3.59 7.12 11.70
N PHE A 77 -4.11 5.96 12.08
CA PHE A 77 -5.13 5.84 13.14
C PHE A 77 -4.60 6.23 14.51
N GLN A 78 -3.40 5.77 14.88
CA GLN A 78 -2.76 6.10 16.16
C GLN A 78 -2.48 7.61 16.29
N LEU A 79 -2.02 8.23 15.20
CA LEU A 79 -1.79 9.67 15.16
C LEU A 79 -3.08 10.49 14.94
N LYS A 80 -4.24 9.88 14.73
CA LYS A 80 -5.47 10.59 14.29
C LYS A 80 -5.26 11.49 13.05
N THR A 81 -4.24 11.23 12.22
CA THR A 81 -3.98 11.97 10.97
C THR A 81 -4.89 11.54 9.83
N VAL A 82 -5.79 10.58 10.07
CA VAL A 82 -6.81 10.10 9.11
C VAL A 82 -7.65 11.23 8.52
N LYS A 83 -7.82 12.37 9.21
CA LYS A 83 -8.49 13.54 8.60
C LYS A 83 -7.73 14.14 7.42
N ASP A 84 -6.41 14.13 7.48
CA ASP A 84 -5.54 14.72 6.45
C ASP A 84 -5.06 13.67 5.44
N THR A 85 -4.82 12.44 5.87
CA THR A 85 -4.34 11.32 5.04
C THR A 85 -5.43 10.32 4.66
N GLY A 86 -6.69 10.58 5.03
CA GLY A 86 -7.82 9.68 4.78
C GLY A 86 -8.12 9.50 3.29
N TRP A 87 -7.91 10.52 2.47
CA TRP A 87 -8.02 10.40 1.02
C TRP A 87 -7.01 9.40 0.45
N GLN A 88 -5.80 9.35 1.02
CA GLN A 88 -4.75 8.42 0.61
C GLN A 88 -5.13 6.99 0.98
N LEU A 89 -5.63 6.77 2.20
CA LEU A 89 -6.16 5.46 2.64
C LEU A 89 -7.34 4.99 1.79
N PHE A 90 -8.23 5.90 1.43
CA PHE A 90 -9.38 5.59 0.58
C PHE A 90 -8.95 5.19 -0.83
N LEU A 91 -7.98 5.90 -1.43
CA LEU A 91 -7.45 5.56 -2.76
C LEU A 91 -6.71 4.22 -2.77
N THR A 92 -5.78 3.98 -1.85
CA THR A 92 -5.05 2.70 -1.81
C THR A 92 -5.93 1.54 -1.38
N GLY A 93 -6.87 1.77 -0.46
CA GLY A 93 -7.89 0.78 -0.09
C GLY A 93 -8.84 0.45 -1.24
N GLY A 94 -9.33 1.45 -1.97
CA GLY A 94 -10.17 1.27 -3.15
C GLY A 94 -9.43 0.54 -4.27
N PHE A 95 -8.16 0.87 -4.49
CA PHE A 95 -7.30 0.16 -5.44
C PHE A 95 -7.13 -1.32 -5.08
N LEU A 96 -6.93 -1.66 -3.79
CA LEU A 96 -6.83 -3.05 -3.33
C LEU A 96 -8.11 -3.84 -3.63
N ILE A 97 -9.28 -3.26 -3.36
CA ILE A 97 -10.57 -3.91 -3.63
C ILE A 97 -10.74 -4.16 -5.12
N MET A 98 -10.45 -3.15 -5.96
CA MET A 98 -10.52 -3.29 -7.41
C MET A 98 -9.55 -4.35 -7.94
N PHE A 99 -8.32 -4.38 -7.44
CA PHE A 99 -7.33 -5.39 -7.79
C PHE A 99 -7.77 -6.81 -7.38
N TRP A 100 -8.37 -6.95 -6.20
CA TRP A 100 -8.89 -8.23 -5.72
C TRP A 100 -10.06 -8.72 -6.59
N LEU A 101 -11.01 -7.84 -6.92
CA LEU A 101 -12.13 -8.15 -7.81
C LEU A 101 -11.63 -8.56 -9.20
N LEU A 102 -10.66 -7.84 -9.75
CA LEU A 102 -10.03 -8.18 -11.03
C LEU A 102 -9.35 -9.55 -10.98
N SER A 103 -8.63 -9.84 -9.89
CA SER A 103 -7.98 -11.14 -9.70
C SER A 103 -9.02 -12.27 -9.66
N MET A 104 -10.11 -12.12 -8.90
CA MET A 104 -11.18 -13.10 -8.85
C MET A 104 -11.77 -13.40 -10.24
N ARG A 105 -11.92 -12.37 -11.09
CA ARG A 105 -12.39 -12.54 -12.47
C ARG A 105 -11.38 -13.22 -13.41
N LEU A 106 -10.08 -13.11 -13.15
CA LEU A 106 -9.05 -13.72 -14.00
C LEU A 106 -8.76 -15.19 -13.62
N PHE A 107 -9.03 -15.58 -12.38
CA PHE A 107 -8.80 -16.93 -11.86
C PHE A 107 -10.06 -17.82 -11.77
N TYR A 108 -11.24 -17.29 -12.13
CA TYR A 108 -12.52 -18.01 -12.23
C TYR A 108 -12.97 -18.10 -13.69
#